data_AF-A0A7X5SBG1-F1
#
_entry.id   AF-A0A7X5SBG1-F1
#
_cell.length_a   1.000
_cell.length_b   1.000
_cell.length_c   1.000
_cell.angle_alpha   90.00
_cell.angle_beta   90.00
_cell.angle_gamma   90.00
#
_symmetry.space_group_name_H-M   'P 1'
#
loop_
_entity.id
_entity.type
_entity.pdbx_description
1 polymer ?
#
loop_
_entity_poly.entity_id
_entity_poly.type
_entity_poly.pdbx_seq_one_letter_code
_entity_poly.pdbx_strand_id
1 'polypeptide(L)'
;LDEVYLELNVPLLSDVAFAKELTFNAATRYSDYSNFGDTLNSKFGLTWRPLEDLLVRATYAEGFRAPTISDLYGGLSSSFEDYIDPCGVGAPNSVNGNAACTNAGVPLGYTQLGQGFVPCTTYPCQTPDEF
;
A
#
# COMPACT_ATOMS: atom_id res chain seq x y z
N LEU A 1 11.68 22.21 -0.17
CA LEU A 1 10.22 22.06 -0.27
C LEU A 1 9.69 23.46 -0.41
N ASP A 2 9.25 23.78 -1.61
CA ASP A 2 8.63 25.07 -1.92
C ASP A 2 7.14 24.80 -2.16
N GLU A 3 6.27 25.57 -1.51
CA GLU A 3 4.83 25.34 -1.57
C GLU A 3 4.07 26.64 -1.79
N VAL A 4 2.99 26.56 -2.57
CA VAL A 4 2.05 27.64 -2.80
C VAL A 4 0.64 27.10 -2.62
N TYR A 5 -0.18 27.86 -1.90
CA TYR A 5 -1.59 27.53 -1.71
C TYR A 5 -2.47 28.71 -2.14
N LEU A 6 -3.63 28.39 -2.68
CA LEU A 6 -4.67 29.35 -3.03
C LEU A 6 -6.01 28.81 -2.57
N GLU A 7 -6.78 29.63 -1.88
CA GLU A 7 -8.12 29.31 -1.42
C GLU A 7 -9.10 30.41 -1.83
N LEU A 8 -10.27 30.00 -2.30
CA LEU A 8 -11.34 30.85 -2.79
C LEU A 8 -12.65 30.39 -2.15
N ASN A 9 -13.36 31.33 -1.54
CA ASN A 9 -14.72 31.15 -1.06
C ASN A 9 -15.59 32.21 -1.72
N VAL A 10 -16.54 31.78 -2.54
CA VAL A 10 -17.35 32.65 -3.39
C VAL A 10 -18.83 32.42 -3.04
N PRO A 11 -19.51 33.39 -2.41
CA PRO A 11 -20.95 33.35 -2.24
C PRO A 11 -21.61 33.66 -3.59
N LEU A 12 -22.24 32.65 -4.18
CA LEU A 12 -22.89 32.76 -5.50
C LEU A 12 -24.29 33.36 -5.40
N LEU A 13 -25.10 32.90 -4.43
CA LEU A 13 -26.47 33.40 -4.18
C LEU A 13 -26.72 33.54 -2.68
N SER A 14 -27.53 34.54 -2.32
CA SER A 14 -27.93 34.83 -0.95
C SER A 14 -29.36 35.38 -0.94
N ASP A 15 -30.19 34.86 -0.04
CA ASP A 15 -31.55 35.32 0.23
C ASP A 15 -32.52 35.38 -0.97
N VAL A 16 -32.37 34.45 -1.93
CA VAL A 16 -33.32 34.29 -3.04
C VAL A 16 -34.12 32.99 -2.92
N ALA A 17 -35.22 32.90 -3.68
CA ALA A 17 -36.05 31.69 -3.72
C ALA A 17 -35.19 30.46 -4.07
N PHE A 18 -35.32 29.39 -3.27
CA PHE A 18 -34.54 28.15 -3.39
C PHE A 18 -33.01 28.29 -3.22
N ALA A 19 -32.51 29.45 -2.77
CA ALA A 19 -31.12 29.65 -2.40
C ALA A 19 -31.01 30.76 -1.35
N LYS A 20 -31.30 30.40 -0.10
CA LYS A 20 -30.94 31.22 1.07
C LYS A 20 -29.43 31.39 1.16
N GLU A 21 -28.70 30.33 0.80
CA GLU A 21 -27.26 30.34 0.64
C GLU A 21 -26.86 29.42 -0.52
N LEU A 22 -25.98 29.89 -1.39
CA LEU A 22 -25.24 29.05 -2.32
C LEU A 22 -23.79 29.53 -2.34
N THR A 23 -22.89 28.75 -1.77
CA THR A 23 -21.47 29.11 -1.63
C THR A 23 -20.60 28.06 -2.31
N PHE A 24 -19.73 28.51 -3.20
CA PHE A 24 -18.71 27.69 -3.83
C PHE A 24 -17.36 27.91 -3.15
N ASN A 25 -16.64 26.81 -2.92
CA ASN A 25 -15.30 26.80 -2.35
C ASN A 25 -14.37 26.10 -3.33
N ALA A 26 -13.21 26.68 -3.59
CA ALA A 26 -12.13 26.06 -4.31
C ALA A 26 -10.82 26.30 -3.57
N ALA A 27 -10.00 25.27 -3.45
CA ALA A 27 -8.66 25.37 -2.89
C ALA A 27 -7.70 24.53 -3.72
N THR A 28 -6.49 25.00 -3.88
CA THR A 28 -5.42 24.23 -4.53
C THR A 28 -4.10 24.46 -3.81
N ARG A 29 -3.31 23.40 -3.71
CA ARG A 29 -1.97 23.42 -3.12
C ARG A 29 -0.99 22.78 -4.09
N TYR A 30 0.00 23.58 -4.51
CA TYR A 30 1.15 23.12 -5.25
C TYR A 30 2.33 22.91 -4.29
N SER A 31 3.00 21.77 -4.38
CA SER A 31 4.14 21.43 -3.52
C SER A 31 5.26 20.84 -4.37
N ASP A 32 6.43 21.49 -4.37
CA ASP A 32 7.63 21.04 -5.06
C ASP A 32 8.63 20.40 -4.08
N TYR A 33 8.88 19.11 -4.27
CA TYR A 33 9.79 18.32 -3.47
C TYR A 33 11.08 18.03 -4.23
N SER A 34 12.21 18.43 -3.65
CA SER A 34 13.54 18.29 -4.25
C SER A 34 13.99 16.85 -4.50
N ASN A 35 13.30 15.85 -3.94
CA ASN A 35 13.68 14.44 -3.98
C ASN A 35 12.82 13.58 -4.90
N PHE A 36 11.54 13.93 -5.13
CA PHE A 36 10.64 13.11 -5.95
C PHE A 36 9.76 13.91 -6.92
N GLY A 37 9.91 15.23 -6.99
CA GLY A 37 9.16 16.10 -7.91
C GLY A 37 8.01 16.82 -7.24
N ASP A 38 7.01 17.19 -8.03
CA ASP A 38 5.95 18.09 -7.61
C ASP A 38 4.57 17.44 -7.54
N THR A 39 3.67 18.10 -6.81
CA THR A 39 2.27 17.68 -6.66
C THR A 39 1.33 18.87 -6.70
N LEU A 40 0.15 18.66 -7.29
CA LEU A 40 -0.95 19.60 -7.26
C LEU A 40 -2.17 18.91 -6.66
N ASN A 41 -2.64 19.40 -5.53
CA ASN A 41 -3.77 18.82 -4.80
C ASN A 41 -4.89 19.85 -4.72
N SER A 42 -6.06 19.51 -5.28
CA SER A 42 -7.19 20.44 -5.34
C SER A 42 -8.40 19.95 -4.55
N LYS A 43 -9.20 20.92 -4.12
CA LYS A 43 -10.45 20.72 -3.38
C LYS A 43 -11.51 21.65 -3.93
N PHE A 44 -12.69 21.10 -4.17
CA PHE A 44 -13.89 21.82 -4.54
C PHE A 44 -15.02 21.50 -3.56
N GLY A 45 -15.76 22.52 -3.16
CA GLY A 45 -16.87 22.40 -2.22
C GLY A 45 -18.05 23.24 -2.66
N LEU A 46 -19.24 22.70 -2.46
CA LEU A 46 -20.49 23.39 -2.68
C LEU A 46 -21.33 23.29 -1.39
N THR A 47 -21.79 24.43 -0.90
CA THR A 47 -22.74 24.52 0.21
C THR A 47 -24.00 25.17 -0.31
N TRP A 48 -25.14 24.50 -0.18
CA TRP A 48 -26.43 24.97 -0.69
C TRP A 48 -27.49 24.83 0.40
N ARG A 49 -28.13 25.96 0.71
CA ARG A 49 -29.25 26.07 1.64
C ARG A 49 -30.48 26.53 0.85
N PRO A 50 -31.32 25.61 0.35
CA PRO A 50 -32.52 25.98 -0.40
C PRO A 50 -33.59 26.68 0.46
N LEU A 51 -33.69 26.27 1.72
CA LEU A 51 -34.59 26.80 2.76
C LEU A 51 -33.86 26.78 4.11
N GLU A 52 -34.33 27.55 5.08
CA GLU A 52 -33.60 27.80 6.34
C GLU A 52 -33.22 26.51 7.09
N ASP A 53 -34.10 25.51 7.04
CA ASP A 53 -33.96 24.25 7.79
C ASP A 53 -33.15 23.15 7.07
N LEU A 54 -32.78 23.33 5.80
CA LEU A 54 -32.09 22.31 5.00
C LEU A 54 -30.75 22.81 4.47
N LEU A 55 -29.67 22.12 4.85
CA LEU A 55 -28.31 22.37 4.34
C LEU A 55 -27.79 21.14 3.59
N VAL A 56 -27.40 21.33 2.34
CA VAL A 56 -26.75 20.31 1.51
C VAL A 56 -25.31 20.74 1.28
N ARG A 57 -24.37 19.80 1.49
CA ARG A 57 -22.95 20.02 1.23
C ARG A 57 -22.39 18.90 0.36
N ALA A 58 -21.72 19.29 -0.71
CA ALA A 58 -20.94 18.39 -1.56
C ALA A 58 -19.47 18.83 -1.52
N THR A 59 -18.55 17.88 -1.37
CA THR A 59 -17.10 18.15 -1.40
C THR A 59 -16.41 17.08 -2.21
N TYR A 60 -15.52 17.50 -3.09
CA TYR A 60 -14.58 16.66 -3.81
C TYR A 60 -13.17 17.17 -3.49
N ALA A 61 -12.28 16.29 -3.05
CA ALA A 61 -10.93 16.67 -2.66
C ALA A 61 -9.94 15.55 -2.94
N GLU A 62 -8.74 15.94 -3.35
CA GLU A 62 -7.59 15.04 -3.52
C GLU A 62 -6.78 15.02 -2.22
N GLY A 63 -6.48 13.80 -1.73
CA GLY A 63 -5.61 13.58 -0.58
C GLY A 63 -4.25 13.08 -1.03
N PHE A 64 -3.17 13.65 -0.49
CA PHE A 64 -1.81 13.27 -0.84
C PHE A 64 -0.96 12.94 0.39
N ARG A 65 -0.10 11.94 0.23
CA ARG A 65 0.94 11.54 1.19
C ARG A 65 2.27 11.41 0.45
N ALA A 66 3.27 12.15 0.89
CA ALA A 66 4.62 12.04 0.35
C ALA A 66 5.21 10.63 0.60
N PRO A 67 6.00 10.08 -0.35
CA PRO A 67 6.74 8.85 -0.16
C PRO A 67 7.68 8.91 1.04
N THR A 68 7.89 7.77 1.68
CA THR A 68 8.91 7.62 2.73
C THR A 68 10.30 7.50 2.13
N ILE A 69 11.35 7.60 2.96
CA ILE A 69 12.73 7.39 2.52
C ILE A 69 12.90 5.97 1.94
N SER A 70 12.26 4.96 2.54
CA SER A 70 12.28 3.58 2.04
C SER A 70 11.59 3.44 0.69
N ASP A 71 10.54 4.21 0.42
CA ASP A 71 9.88 4.18 -0.90
C ASP A 71 10.78 4.75 -2.01
N LEU A 72 11.62 5.74 -1.68
CA LEU A 72 12.52 6.39 -2.64
C LEU A 72 13.86 5.66 -2.83
N TYR A 73 14.38 5.04 -1.77
CA TYR A 73 15.76 4.53 -1.73
C TYR A 73 15.89 3.11 -1.15
N GLY A 74 14.78 2.45 -0.78
CA GLY A 74 14.78 1.15 -0.10
C GLY A 74 15.24 -0.03 -0.97
N GLY A 75 15.35 0.17 -2.29
CA GLY A 75 15.71 -0.90 -3.22
C GLY A 75 14.66 -2.01 -3.27
N LEU A 76 15.00 -3.12 -3.93
CA LEU A 76 14.17 -4.32 -3.92
C LEU A 76 14.49 -5.14 -2.67
N SER A 77 13.47 -5.56 -1.94
CA SER A 77 13.58 -6.53 -0.86
C SER A 77 13.01 -7.86 -1.31
N SER A 78 13.80 -8.92 -1.23
CA SER A 78 13.35 -10.28 -1.46
C SER A 78 12.86 -10.88 -0.14
N SER A 79 11.74 -11.59 -0.18
CA SER A 79 11.28 -12.41 0.95
C SER A 79 11.31 -13.89 0.57
N PHE A 80 11.65 -14.72 1.54
CA PHE A 80 11.71 -16.17 1.40
C PHE A 80 10.98 -16.77 2.58
N GLU A 81 10.13 -17.76 2.32
CA GLU A 81 9.35 -18.44 3.35
C GLU A 81 10.21 -19.46 4.08
N ASP A 82 9.96 -19.63 5.37
CA ASP A 82 10.63 -20.63 6.19
C ASP A 82 9.78 -21.89 6.27
N TYR A 83 10.30 -23.02 5.77
CA TYR A 83 9.59 -24.30 5.75
C TYR A 83 10.51 -25.46 6.16
N ILE A 84 9.90 -26.53 6.68
CA ILE A 84 10.58 -27.79 6.99
C ILE A 84 9.93 -28.90 6.18
N ASP A 85 10.69 -29.47 5.25
CA ASP A 85 10.30 -30.65 4.52
C ASP A 85 10.42 -31.89 5.41
N PRO A 86 9.31 -32.54 5.81
CA PRO A 86 9.38 -33.73 6.63
C PRO A 86 10.01 -34.91 5.88
N CYS A 87 10.09 -34.86 4.55
CA CYS A 87 10.82 -35.84 3.74
C CYS A 87 12.32 -35.55 3.68
N GLY A 88 12.83 -34.43 4.19
CA GLY A 88 14.26 -34.10 4.22
C GLY A 88 15.03 -34.89 5.28
N VAL A 89 16.20 -35.43 4.93
CA VAL A 89 17.12 -36.01 5.91
C VAL A 89 17.70 -34.90 6.79
N GLY A 90 17.64 -35.06 8.11
CA GLY A 90 18.05 -34.04 9.07
C GLY A 90 16.94 -33.09 9.55
N ALA A 91 15.77 -33.10 8.91
CA ALA A 91 14.61 -32.38 9.40
C ALA A 91 14.14 -32.91 10.77
N PRO A 92 13.69 -32.05 11.70
CA PRO A 92 13.05 -32.50 12.93
C PRO A 92 11.86 -33.44 12.63
N ASN A 93 11.84 -34.62 13.26
CA ASN A 93 10.83 -35.67 12.98
C ASN A 93 10.78 -36.12 11.51
N SER A 94 11.92 -36.16 10.83
CA SER A 94 12.02 -36.65 9.45
C SER A 94 11.34 -38.00 9.25
N VAL A 95 10.56 -38.09 8.18
CA VAL A 95 9.86 -39.30 7.70
C VAL A 95 10.36 -39.72 6.31
N ASN A 96 11.58 -39.34 5.95
CA ASN A 96 12.20 -39.74 4.67
C ASN A 96 12.09 -41.26 4.45
N GLY A 97 11.68 -41.66 3.25
CA GLY A 97 11.48 -43.06 2.88
C GLY A 97 10.16 -43.69 3.33
N ASN A 98 9.26 -42.95 4.00
CA ASN A 98 7.90 -43.43 4.21
C ASN A 98 7.11 -43.51 2.88
N ALA A 99 5.93 -44.15 2.93
CA ALA A 99 5.08 -44.30 1.75
C ALA A 99 4.61 -42.96 1.15
N ALA A 100 4.38 -41.94 1.98
CA ALA A 100 3.94 -40.62 1.51
C ALA A 100 5.03 -39.89 0.71
N CYS A 101 6.26 -39.83 1.23
CA CYS A 101 7.42 -39.24 0.57
C CYS A 101 7.80 -40.00 -0.71
N THR A 102 7.77 -41.34 -0.65
CA THR A 102 8.09 -42.19 -1.80
C THR A 102 7.03 -42.04 -2.91
N ASN A 103 5.74 -41.99 -2.57
CA ASN A 103 4.65 -41.75 -3.53
C ASN A 103 4.68 -40.32 -4.11
N ALA A 104 5.21 -39.34 -3.36
CA ALA A 104 5.47 -37.99 -3.86
C ALA A 104 6.73 -37.90 -4.75
N GLY A 105 7.47 -38.99 -4.94
CA GLY A 105 8.66 -39.05 -5.79
C GLY A 105 9.94 -38.49 -5.14
N VAL A 106 9.94 -38.28 -3.82
CA VAL A 106 11.12 -37.78 -3.11
C VAL A 106 12.13 -38.92 -2.93
N PRO A 107 13.40 -38.78 -3.37
CA PRO A 107 14.38 -39.85 -3.24
C PRO A 107 14.80 -40.10 -1.80
N LEU A 108 15.26 -41.32 -1.53
CA LEU A 108 15.94 -41.65 -0.27
C LEU A 108 17.20 -40.80 -0.13
N GLY A 109 17.41 -40.19 1.03
CA GLY A 109 18.56 -39.30 1.25
C GLY A 109 18.36 -37.86 0.77
N TYR A 110 17.17 -37.49 0.30
CA TYR A 110 16.84 -36.11 -0.06
C TYR A 110 17.15 -35.13 1.08
N THR A 111 17.89 -34.08 0.79
CA THR A 111 18.16 -32.97 1.71
C THR A 111 17.46 -31.72 1.19
N GLN A 112 16.68 -31.05 2.04
CA GLN A 112 16.00 -29.81 1.68
C GLN A 112 17.02 -28.75 1.26
N LEU A 113 16.74 -28.07 0.15
CA LEU A 113 17.49 -26.90 -0.29
C LEU A 113 16.81 -25.63 0.21
N GLY A 114 17.61 -24.68 0.68
CA GLY A 114 17.16 -23.34 1.04
C GLY A 114 17.60 -22.30 0.01
N GLN A 115 17.59 -21.04 0.43
CA GLN A 115 17.98 -19.89 -0.39
C GLN A 115 19.27 -20.14 -1.18
N GLY A 116 19.26 -19.80 -2.48
CA GLY A 116 20.41 -20.00 -3.36
C GLY A 116 20.67 -21.47 -3.74
N PHE A 117 19.68 -22.36 -3.58
CA PHE A 117 19.79 -23.80 -3.84
C PHE A 117 20.86 -24.50 -3.00
N VAL A 118 21.14 -23.99 -1.80
CA VAL A 118 22.12 -24.55 -0.86
C VAL A 118 21.41 -25.50 0.11
N PRO A 119 21.97 -26.69 0.42
CA PRO A 119 21.38 -27.58 1.42
C PRO A 119 21.19 -26.91 2.78
N CYS A 120 20.02 -27.11 3.39
CA CYS A 120 19.72 -26.56 4.70
C CYS A 120 20.56 -27.22 5.79
N THR A 121 21.28 -26.40 6.56
CA THR A 121 22.09 -26.85 7.70
C THR A 121 21.41 -26.61 9.06
N THR A 122 20.37 -25.79 9.07
CA THR A 122 19.55 -25.44 10.25
C THR A 122 18.09 -25.37 9.84
N TYR A 123 17.17 -25.82 10.70
CA TYR A 123 15.74 -25.86 10.42
C TYR A 123 14.93 -24.97 11.39
N PRO A 124 13.92 -24.22 10.91
CA PRO A 124 13.55 -24.05 9.51
C PRO A 124 14.60 -23.23 8.73
N CYS A 125 14.60 -23.37 7.41
CA CYS A 125 15.43 -22.60 6.50
C CYS A 125 14.57 -21.93 5.43
N GLN A 126 15.03 -20.78 4.96
CA GLN A 126 14.38 -20.01 3.91
C GLN A 126 14.37 -20.77 2.59
N THR A 127 13.26 -20.73 1.86
CA THR A 127 13.08 -21.41 0.57
C THR A 127 14.03 -20.87 -0.50
N PRO A 128 14.33 -21.65 -1.56
CA PRO A 128 15.01 -21.14 -2.75
C PRO A 128 14.13 -20.19 -3.57
N ASP A 129 12.81 -20.28 -3.40
CA ASP A 129 11.82 -19.52 -4.14
C ASP A 129 11.56 -18.18 -3.47
N GLU A 130 11.74 -17.12 -4.23
CA GLU A 130 11.45 -15.74 -3.85
C GLU A 130 9.96 -15.43 -4.10
N PHE A 131 9.34 -14.74 -3.14
CA PHE A 131 7.98 -14.19 -3.24
C PHE A 131 7.98 -12.67 -3.11
#